data_AF-A0A964PNV6-F1
#
_entry.id   AF-A0A964PNV6-F1
#
_cell.length_a   1.000
_cell.length_b   1.000
_cell.length_c   1.000
_cell.angle_alpha   90.00
_cell.angle_beta   90.00
_cell.angle_gamma   90.00
#
_symmetry.space_group_name_H-M   'P 1'
#
loop_
_entity.id
_entity.type
_entity.pdbx_description
1 polymer ?
#
loop_
_entity_poly.entity_id
_entity_poly.type
_entity_poly.pdbx_seq_one_letter_code
_entity_poly.pdbx_strand_id
1 'polypeptide(L)'
;MVEIKLPVNQVGKGMYVARLDRPWTDTPFPFQGFLFEQDIQIKKLREFCQFVYIDAEKGTTPPSTEMGGAAPLPPGVAAVPLPRPQVVYQHETELKDEVGVAKQVRTAVAQAVNEIFSTAAAGQKPELEAVSATVSEMERSMLRNPDAFLLLNRMRRQDSYTYSHSIHCAAYAIAFGRQLGLPPAQIHELALGAMLFDLGKIKLPKALLEKRG
;
A
#
# COMPACT_ATOMS: atom_id res chain seq x y z
N MET A 1 4.59 5.63 13.62
CA MET A 1 4.19 7.04 13.74
C MET A 1 4.73 7.61 15.05
N VAL A 2 5.98 8.07 14.99
CA VAL A 2 6.67 8.67 16.14
C VAL A 2 6.61 10.19 15.96
N GLU A 3 5.69 10.84 16.67
CA GLU A 3 5.58 12.30 16.69
C GLU A 3 6.53 12.87 17.75
N ILE A 4 7.50 13.68 17.33
CA ILE A 4 8.46 14.33 18.22
C ILE A 4 8.02 15.77 18.44
N LYS A 5 7.77 16.15 19.69
CA LYS A 5 7.54 17.54 20.07
C LYS A 5 8.87 18.29 20.07
N LEU A 6 9.04 19.23 19.15
CA LEU A 6 10.22 20.08 19.03
C LEU A 6 9.83 21.56 19.20
N PRO A 7 10.61 22.33 19.99
CA PRO A 7 10.44 23.78 20.03
C PRO A 7 10.84 24.39 18.68
N VAL A 8 10.14 25.45 18.26
CA VAL A 8 10.29 26.03 16.90
C VAL A 8 11.71 26.57 16.63
N ASN A 9 12.48 26.85 17.69
CA ASN A 9 13.88 27.26 17.57
C ASN A 9 14.82 26.14 17.08
N GLN A 10 14.44 24.87 17.23
CA GLN A 10 15.19 23.69 16.80
C GLN A 10 14.69 23.12 15.47
N VAL A 11 13.67 23.74 14.87
CA VAL A 11 13.13 23.33 13.58
C VAL A 11 14.04 23.82 12.45
N GLY A 12 14.55 22.87 11.69
CA GLY A 12 15.42 23.09 10.54
C GLY A 12 14.75 22.73 9.20
N LYS A 13 15.40 23.11 8.11
CA LYS A 13 14.99 22.71 6.76
C LYS A 13 14.97 21.18 6.64
N GLY A 14 13.96 20.64 5.96
CA GLY A 14 13.77 19.21 5.74
C GLY A 14 12.98 18.48 6.85
N MET A 15 12.48 19.18 7.86
CA MET A 15 11.61 18.58 8.89
C MET A 15 10.15 18.55 8.43
N TYR A 16 9.46 17.43 8.66
CA TYR A 16 8.04 17.25 8.34
C TYR A 16 7.19 17.51 9.58
N VAL A 17 6.31 18.51 9.55
CA VAL A 17 5.42 18.82 10.69
C VAL A 17 4.13 18.06 10.57
N ALA A 18 3.87 17.12 11.48
CA ALA A 18 2.59 16.41 11.57
C ALA A 18 1.49 17.29 12.19
N ARG A 19 1.82 18.09 13.22
CA ARG A 19 0.85 18.89 13.97
C ARG A 19 1.46 20.17 14.53
N LEU A 20 0.67 21.24 14.52
CA LEU A 20 0.99 22.50 15.18
C LEU A 20 0.42 22.53 16.61
N ASP A 21 0.95 23.42 17.44
CA ASP A 21 0.40 23.70 18.78
C ASP A 21 -1.04 24.27 18.72
N ARG A 22 -1.40 24.93 17.61
CA ARG A 22 -2.70 25.58 17.41
C ARG A 22 -3.46 25.01 16.21
N PRO A 23 -4.79 25.23 16.13
CA PRO A 23 -5.58 24.84 14.96
C PRO A 23 -5.01 25.43 13.67
N TRP A 24 -5.00 24.63 12.61
CA TRP A 24 -4.48 25.03 11.30
C TRP A 24 -5.20 26.27 10.73
N THR A 25 -6.47 26.46 11.09
CA THR A 25 -7.30 27.62 10.72
C THR A 25 -6.72 28.96 11.18
N ASP A 26 -5.87 28.96 12.20
CA ASP A 26 -5.28 30.17 12.79
C ASP A 26 -3.87 30.43 12.27
N THR A 27 -3.46 29.72 11.21
CA THR A 27 -2.11 29.81 10.63
C THR A 27 -2.17 29.87 9.10
N PRO A 28 -1.20 30.54 8.44
CA PRO A 28 -1.13 30.60 6.98
C PRO A 28 -0.59 29.30 6.35
N PHE A 29 -0.64 28.17 7.06
CA PHE A 29 -0.10 26.88 6.62
C PHE A 29 -1.19 25.98 6.04
N PRO A 30 -0.84 25.08 5.10
CA PRO A 30 -1.80 24.15 4.51
C PRO A 30 -2.36 23.18 5.57
N PHE A 31 -3.61 22.75 5.38
CA PHE A 31 -4.44 22.05 6.38
C PHE A 31 -3.98 20.65 6.81
N GLN A 32 -2.79 20.20 6.41
CA GLN A 32 -2.23 18.89 6.76
C GLN A 32 -0.74 18.86 6.42
N GLY A 33 0.09 18.48 7.40
CA GLY A 33 1.36 17.79 7.19
C GLY A 33 2.27 18.30 6.06
N PHE A 34 3.19 19.23 6.33
CA PHE A 34 4.07 19.79 5.28
C PHE A 34 5.56 19.77 5.66
N LEU A 35 6.41 19.71 4.63
CA LEU A 35 7.87 19.74 4.75
C LEU A 35 8.37 21.19 4.71
N PHE A 36 9.31 21.53 5.58
CA PHE A 36 9.99 22.83 5.51
C PHE A 36 11.08 22.83 4.45
N GLU A 37 10.78 23.39 3.28
CA GLU A 37 11.75 23.55 2.20
C GLU A 37 12.43 24.93 2.22
N GLN A 38 11.71 25.95 2.72
CA GLN A 38 12.14 27.35 2.65
C GLN A 38 12.32 28.00 4.03
N ASP A 39 13.39 28.78 4.20
CA ASP A 39 13.67 29.55 5.43
C ASP A 39 12.54 30.51 5.83
N ILE A 40 11.79 30.99 4.84
CA ILE A 40 10.66 31.90 5.02
C ILE A 40 9.55 31.23 5.83
N GLN A 41 9.33 29.93 5.65
CA GLN A 41 8.32 29.16 6.38
C GLN A 41 8.70 28.97 7.85
N ILE A 42 10.00 28.78 8.14
CA ILE A 42 10.52 28.64 9.51
C ILE A 42 10.41 29.96 10.27
N LYS A 43 10.68 31.11 9.60
CA LYS A 43 10.51 32.45 10.21
C LYS A 43 9.05 32.72 10.57
N LYS A 44 8.12 32.44 9.65
CA LYS A 44 6.68 32.56 9.94
C LYS A 44 6.24 31.63 11.07
N LEU A 45 6.75 30.39 11.12
CA LEU A 45 6.42 29.48 12.21
C LEU A 45 6.83 30.03 13.58
N ARG A 46 7.97 30.73 13.69
CA ARG A 46 8.42 31.37 14.95
C ARG A 46 7.49 32.47 15.43
N GLU A 47 6.76 33.12 14.53
CA GLU A 47 5.80 34.17 14.88
C GLU A 47 4.48 33.58 15.42
N PHE A 48 4.09 32.41 14.95
CA PHE A 48 2.78 31.81 15.23
C PHE A 48 2.84 30.52 16.08
N CYS A 49 3.98 29.93 16.41
CA CYS A 49 4.02 28.67 17.17
C CYS A 49 5.17 28.65 18.17
N GLN A 50 4.92 28.10 19.37
CA GLN A 50 5.96 27.89 20.38
C GLN A 50 6.61 26.50 20.24
N PHE A 51 5.82 25.48 19.89
CA PHE A 51 6.29 24.13 19.58
C PHE A 51 5.53 23.52 18.39
N VAL A 52 6.14 22.53 17.75
CA VAL A 52 5.55 21.74 16.67
C VAL A 52 5.83 20.27 16.88
N TYR A 53 4.95 19.42 16.37
CA TYR A 53 5.12 17.97 16.36
C TYR A 53 5.62 17.58 14.99
N ILE A 54 6.85 17.08 14.91
CA ILE A 54 7.43 16.58 13.66
C ILE A 54 7.26 15.07 13.57
N ASP A 55 7.06 14.57 12.36
CA ASP A 55 7.11 13.14 12.07
C ASP A 55 8.53 12.76 11.70
N ALA A 56 9.20 12.00 12.58
CA ALA A 56 10.57 11.57 12.39
C ALA A 56 10.72 10.53 11.26
N GLU A 57 9.63 9.91 10.80
CA GLU A 57 9.66 8.94 9.70
C GLU A 57 9.54 9.63 8.32
N LYS A 58 9.08 10.88 8.27
CA LYS A 58 8.83 11.64 7.02
C LYS A 58 9.77 12.83 6.77
N GLY A 59 10.67 13.14 7.70
CA GLY A 59 11.59 14.28 7.60
C GLY A 59 12.98 14.02 8.16
N THR A 60 13.92 14.93 7.92
CA THR A 60 15.28 14.87 8.44
C THR A 60 15.29 15.25 9.92
N THR A 61 15.64 14.30 10.80
CA THR A 61 15.73 14.54 12.24
C THR A 61 16.84 15.56 12.56
N PRO A 62 16.65 16.46 13.55
CA PRO A 62 17.75 17.30 14.02
C PRO A 62 18.91 16.43 14.53
N PRO A 63 20.17 16.85 14.33
CA PRO A 63 21.29 16.15 14.92
C PRO A 63 21.24 16.35 16.43
N SER A 64 21.27 15.24 17.16
CA SER A 64 21.38 15.13 18.63
C SER A 64 20.22 15.70 19.45
N THR A 65 19.22 14.85 19.72
CA THR A 65 18.75 14.68 21.10
C THR A 65 18.39 13.21 21.29
N GLU A 66 19.20 12.53 22.09
CA GLU A 66 18.87 11.20 22.60
C GLU A 66 17.52 11.23 23.32
N MET A 67 16.76 10.15 23.13
CA MET A 67 15.62 9.67 23.92
C MET A 67 14.24 9.69 23.26
N GLY A 68 13.85 8.49 22.87
CA GLY A 68 12.50 8.05 22.54
C GLY A 68 12.54 6.55 22.28
N GLY A 69 12.96 5.78 23.30
CA GLY A 69 13.09 4.33 23.21
C GLY A 69 11.78 3.70 22.73
N ALA A 70 11.86 2.98 21.61
CA ALA A 70 10.83 2.02 21.25
C ALA A 70 10.55 1.13 22.48
N ALA A 71 9.26 0.88 22.77
CA ALA A 71 8.88 -0.10 23.78
C ALA A 71 9.74 -1.37 23.57
N PRO A 72 10.39 -1.89 24.61
CA PRO A 72 11.28 -3.03 24.44
C PRO A 72 10.49 -4.16 23.79
N LEU A 73 10.91 -4.55 22.60
CA LEU A 73 10.41 -5.75 21.94
C LEU A 73 10.54 -6.90 22.95
N PRO A 74 9.54 -7.80 23.05
CA PRO A 74 9.67 -8.97 23.90
C PRO A 74 10.99 -9.70 23.57
N PRO A 75 11.76 -10.12 24.59
CA PRO A 75 13.07 -10.72 24.38
C PRO A 75 12.92 -11.96 23.49
N GLY A 76 13.50 -11.89 22.28
CA GLY A 76 13.46 -12.97 21.29
C GLY A 76 13.00 -12.56 19.89
N VAL A 77 12.40 -11.38 19.71
CA VAL A 77 12.03 -10.87 18.37
C VAL A 77 13.04 -9.81 17.96
N ALA A 78 14.12 -10.21 17.30
CA ALA A 78 14.97 -9.26 16.60
C ALA A 78 14.09 -8.49 15.60
N ALA A 79 14.07 -7.16 15.68
CA ALA A 79 13.45 -6.34 14.65
C ALA A 79 14.18 -6.63 13.34
N VAL A 80 13.60 -7.47 12.48
CA VAL A 80 14.09 -7.66 11.13
C VAL A 80 13.93 -6.29 10.45
N PRO A 81 15.03 -5.64 10.04
CA PRO A 81 14.93 -4.38 9.31
C PRO A 81 14.02 -4.60 8.09
N LEU A 82 13.12 -3.65 7.81
CA LEU A 82 12.33 -3.74 6.59
C LEU A 82 13.29 -3.93 5.40
N PRO A 83 13.00 -4.86 4.48
CA PRO A 83 13.84 -5.07 3.32
C PRO A 83 13.98 -3.74 2.57
N ARG A 84 15.22 -3.37 2.27
CA ARG A 84 15.48 -2.17 1.46
C ARG A 84 14.87 -2.40 0.08
N PRO A 85 14.23 -1.38 -0.53
CA PRO A 85 13.71 -1.48 -1.89
C PRO A 85 14.81 -1.95 -2.84
N GLN A 86 14.57 -3.08 -3.52
CA GLN A 86 15.50 -3.66 -4.49
C GLN A 86 15.30 -3.05 -5.88
N VAL A 87 14.06 -2.67 -6.19
CA VAL A 87 13.62 -2.08 -7.46
C VAL A 87 12.83 -0.80 -7.19
N VAL A 88 13.08 0.25 -7.98
CA VAL A 88 12.26 1.47 -7.97
C VAL A 88 11.29 1.41 -9.14
N TYR A 89 10.00 1.26 -8.83
CA TYR A 89 8.96 1.26 -9.85
C TYR A 89 8.43 2.67 -10.11
N GLN A 90 8.35 3.04 -11.38
CA GLN A 90 7.70 4.28 -11.82
C GLN A 90 6.46 3.95 -12.64
N HIS A 91 5.63 4.95 -12.91
CA HIS A 91 4.53 4.78 -13.85
C HIS A 91 5.11 4.87 -15.27
N GLU A 92 4.96 3.78 -16.03
CA GLU A 92 5.40 3.73 -17.43
C GLU A 92 4.37 4.36 -18.36
N THR A 93 3.10 4.33 -17.97
CA THR A 93 1.97 4.84 -18.76
C THR A 93 1.10 5.78 -17.93
N GLU A 94 0.45 6.74 -18.60
CA GLU A 94 -0.54 7.59 -17.96
C GLU A 94 -1.80 6.78 -17.61
N LEU A 95 -2.50 7.20 -16.55
CA LEU A 95 -3.73 6.55 -16.09
C LEU A 95 -4.76 6.41 -17.21
N LYS A 96 -4.96 7.49 -18.01
CA LYS A 96 -5.96 7.53 -19.08
C LYS A 96 -5.72 6.46 -20.16
N ASP A 97 -4.45 6.15 -20.42
CA ASP A 97 -4.04 5.21 -21.46
C ASP A 97 -4.08 3.77 -20.93
N GLU A 98 -3.72 3.55 -19.66
CA GLU A 98 -3.73 2.21 -19.05
C GLU A 98 -5.15 1.74 -18.67
N VAL A 99 -6.07 2.63 -18.30
CA VAL A 99 -7.42 2.23 -17.82
C VAL A 99 -8.16 1.31 -18.80
N GLY A 100 -8.00 1.52 -20.11
CA GLY A 100 -8.58 0.65 -21.13
C GLY A 100 -8.00 -0.77 -21.08
N VAL A 101 -6.67 -0.88 -21.00
CA VAL A 101 -5.94 -2.15 -20.91
C VAL A 101 -6.24 -2.84 -19.59
N ALA A 102 -6.15 -2.12 -18.47
CA ALA A 102 -6.45 -2.65 -17.14
C ALA A 102 -7.88 -3.19 -17.05
N LYS A 103 -8.85 -2.58 -17.75
CA LYS A 103 -10.22 -3.10 -17.84
C LYS A 103 -10.30 -4.43 -18.59
N GLN A 104 -9.59 -4.55 -19.71
CA GLN A 104 -9.53 -5.80 -20.49
C GLN A 104 -8.85 -6.91 -19.68
N VAL A 105 -7.67 -6.62 -19.12
CA VAL A 105 -6.91 -7.55 -18.28
C VAL A 105 -7.76 -8.01 -17.10
N ARG A 106 -8.41 -7.09 -16.39
CA ARG A 106 -9.29 -7.44 -15.26
C ARG A 106 -10.45 -8.34 -15.67
N THR A 107 -11.03 -8.12 -16.84
CA THR A 107 -12.12 -8.97 -17.36
C THR A 107 -11.62 -10.38 -17.67
N ALA A 108 -10.46 -10.49 -18.34
CA ALA A 108 -9.82 -11.77 -18.64
C ALA A 108 -9.42 -12.53 -17.35
N VAL A 109 -8.81 -11.83 -16.39
CA VAL A 109 -8.45 -12.39 -15.08
C VAL A 109 -9.70 -12.90 -14.35
N ALA A 110 -10.80 -12.14 -14.39
CA ALA A 110 -12.03 -12.57 -13.73
C ALA A 110 -12.68 -13.80 -14.36
N GLN A 111 -12.59 -13.96 -15.68
CA GLN A 111 -13.02 -15.16 -16.39
C GLN A 111 -12.14 -16.37 -16.03
N ALA A 112 -10.82 -16.22 -16.15
CA ALA A 112 -9.87 -17.29 -15.84
C ALA A 112 -9.98 -17.76 -14.39
N VAL A 113 -10.03 -16.83 -13.42
CA VAL A 113 -10.18 -17.17 -12.00
C VAL A 113 -11.50 -17.90 -11.74
N ASN A 114 -12.60 -17.49 -12.38
CA ASN A 114 -13.86 -18.22 -12.28
C ASN A 114 -13.73 -19.66 -12.78
N GLU A 115 -13.08 -19.88 -13.92
CA GLU A 115 -12.88 -21.22 -14.49
C GLU A 115 -11.99 -22.08 -13.56
N ILE A 116 -10.85 -21.56 -13.14
CA ILE A 116 -9.91 -22.22 -12.22
C ILE A 116 -10.61 -22.66 -10.93
N PHE A 117 -11.35 -21.75 -10.30
CA PHE A 117 -12.04 -22.05 -9.05
C PHE A 117 -13.23 -23.00 -9.26
N SER A 118 -13.91 -22.93 -10.40
CA SER A 118 -14.98 -23.88 -10.74
C SER A 118 -14.45 -25.31 -10.92
N THR A 119 -13.30 -25.47 -11.57
CA THR A 119 -12.58 -26.74 -11.74
C THR A 119 -12.16 -27.30 -10.38
N ALA A 120 -11.60 -26.45 -9.51
CA ALA A 120 -11.25 -26.82 -8.14
C ALA A 120 -12.48 -27.21 -7.31
N ALA A 121 -13.61 -26.52 -7.47
CA ALA A 121 -14.88 -26.84 -6.80
C ALA A 121 -15.44 -28.19 -7.26
N ALA A 122 -15.27 -28.55 -8.55
CA ALA A 122 -15.61 -29.86 -9.09
C ALA A 122 -14.68 -30.99 -8.64
N GLY A 123 -13.66 -30.69 -7.83
CA GLY A 123 -12.70 -31.67 -7.30
C GLY A 123 -11.57 -32.03 -8.27
N GLN A 124 -11.48 -31.35 -9.42
CA GLN A 124 -10.36 -31.47 -10.34
C GLN A 124 -9.19 -30.58 -9.88
N LYS A 125 -7.97 -30.95 -10.25
CA LYS A 125 -6.79 -30.15 -9.92
C LYS A 125 -6.71 -28.98 -10.90
N PRO A 126 -6.77 -27.71 -10.43
CA PRO A 126 -6.55 -26.58 -11.33
C PRO A 126 -5.11 -26.62 -11.86
N GLU A 127 -4.95 -26.24 -13.12
CA GLU A 127 -3.65 -26.14 -13.77
C GLU A 127 -2.91 -24.90 -13.24
N LEU A 128 -1.84 -25.12 -12.47
CA LEU A 128 -1.08 -24.04 -11.84
C LEU A 128 -0.47 -23.07 -12.86
N GLU A 129 -0.07 -23.59 -14.03
CA GLU A 129 0.46 -22.78 -15.13
C GLU A 129 -0.57 -21.76 -15.63
N ALA A 130 -1.84 -22.15 -15.75
CA ALA A 130 -2.91 -21.25 -16.16
C ALA A 130 -3.16 -20.14 -15.12
N VAL A 131 -3.07 -20.46 -13.82
CA VAL A 131 -3.16 -19.46 -12.74
C VAL A 131 -1.99 -18.49 -12.81
N SER A 132 -0.76 -19.00 -12.92
CA SER A 132 0.45 -18.19 -13.01
C SER A 132 0.44 -17.29 -14.24
N ALA A 133 -0.02 -17.78 -15.39
CA ALA A 133 -0.18 -16.96 -16.60
C ALA A 133 -1.19 -15.82 -16.39
N THR A 134 -2.31 -16.11 -15.73
CA THR A 134 -3.33 -15.10 -15.40
C THR A 134 -2.79 -14.02 -14.48
N VAL A 135 -2.04 -14.41 -13.45
CA VAL A 135 -1.38 -13.50 -12.51
C VAL A 135 -0.32 -12.66 -13.22
N SER A 136 0.44 -13.26 -14.14
CA SER A 136 1.49 -12.56 -14.90
C SER A 136 0.91 -11.44 -15.77
N GLU A 137 -0.24 -11.67 -16.41
CA GLU A 137 -0.89 -10.64 -17.23
C GLU A 137 -1.41 -9.48 -16.36
N MET A 138 -2.00 -9.81 -15.21
CA MET A 138 -2.43 -8.84 -14.21
C MET A 138 -1.24 -8.01 -13.69
N GLU A 139 -0.15 -8.67 -13.33
CA GLU A 139 1.09 -8.06 -12.87
C GLU A 139 1.64 -7.11 -13.94
N ARG A 140 1.72 -7.54 -15.20
CA ARG A 140 2.25 -6.73 -16.30
C ARG A 140 1.49 -5.41 -16.46
N SER A 141 0.17 -5.40 -16.30
CA SER A 141 -0.62 -4.16 -16.32
C SER A 141 -0.39 -3.29 -15.08
N MET A 142 -0.35 -3.90 -13.90
CA MET A 142 -0.16 -3.18 -12.65
C MET A 142 1.25 -2.63 -12.44
N LEU A 143 2.27 -3.27 -13.02
CA LEU A 143 3.64 -2.75 -13.01
C LEU A 143 3.77 -1.48 -13.86
N ARG A 144 3.07 -1.39 -15.00
CA ARG A 144 3.00 -0.18 -15.83
C ARG A 144 2.30 0.96 -15.10
N ASN A 145 1.11 0.70 -14.58
CA ASN A 145 0.37 1.67 -13.78
C ASN A 145 -0.63 0.96 -12.83
N PRO A 146 -0.33 0.89 -11.52
CA PRO A 146 -1.21 0.21 -10.56
C PRO A 146 -2.50 1.00 -10.29
N ASP A 147 -2.49 2.32 -10.47
CA ASP A 147 -3.64 3.18 -10.17
C ASP A 147 -4.82 2.85 -11.09
N ALA A 148 -4.57 2.51 -12.35
CA ALA A 148 -5.60 2.09 -13.30
C ALA A 148 -6.39 0.88 -12.80
N PHE A 149 -5.68 -0.17 -12.37
CA PHE A 149 -6.31 -1.40 -11.89
C PHE A 149 -6.99 -1.20 -10.52
N LEU A 150 -6.36 -0.46 -9.61
CA LEU A 150 -6.92 -0.17 -8.29
C LEU A 150 -8.16 0.73 -8.36
N LEU A 151 -8.17 1.70 -9.29
CA LEU A 151 -9.35 2.53 -9.57
C LEU A 151 -10.52 1.66 -10.06
N LEU A 152 -10.27 0.73 -10.99
CA LEU A 152 -11.28 -0.21 -11.46
C LEU A 152 -11.80 -1.12 -10.34
N ASN A 153 -10.94 -1.53 -9.41
CA ASN A 153 -11.35 -2.27 -8.22
C ASN A 153 -12.24 -1.42 -7.28
N ARG A 154 -11.94 -0.13 -7.12
CA ARG A 154 -12.69 0.77 -6.24
C ARG A 154 -14.03 1.25 -6.81
N MET A 155 -14.13 1.48 -8.12
CA MET A 155 -15.36 1.97 -8.77
C MET A 155 -16.51 0.96 -8.75
N ARG A 156 -16.32 -0.20 -8.12
CA ARG A 156 -17.23 -1.32 -8.27
C ARG A 156 -18.37 -1.29 -7.26
N ARG A 157 -19.59 -1.10 -7.78
CA ARG A 157 -20.84 -1.37 -7.05
C ARG A 157 -21.57 -2.63 -7.51
N GLN A 158 -21.17 -3.33 -8.58
CA GLN A 158 -22.08 -4.37 -9.13
C GLN A 158 -21.55 -5.53 -9.97
N ASP A 159 -20.24 -5.77 -10.12
CA ASP A 159 -19.82 -6.97 -10.88
C ASP A 159 -19.94 -8.24 -10.01
N SER A 160 -20.84 -9.14 -10.38
CA SER A 160 -21.16 -10.41 -9.70
C SER A 160 -20.11 -11.50 -9.96
N TYR A 161 -18.83 -11.18 -9.77
CA TYR A 161 -17.78 -12.20 -9.81
C TYR A 161 -17.68 -12.90 -8.47
N THR A 162 -18.00 -14.20 -8.47
CA THR A 162 -17.95 -15.11 -7.32
C THR A 162 -16.63 -15.04 -6.58
N TYR A 163 -15.51 -14.82 -7.30
CA TYR A 163 -14.15 -14.80 -6.73
C TYR A 163 -13.45 -13.43 -6.84
N SER A 164 -14.22 -12.35 -6.82
CA SER A 164 -13.67 -10.99 -6.85
C SER A 164 -12.76 -10.66 -5.67
N HIS A 165 -12.94 -11.31 -4.52
CA HIS A 165 -12.05 -11.14 -3.37
C HIS A 165 -10.62 -11.56 -3.69
N SER A 166 -10.42 -12.72 -4.32
CA SER A 166 -9.11 -13.24 -4.73
C SER A 166 -8.38 -12.28 -5.67
N ILE A 167 -9.10 -11.69 -6.63
CA ILE A 167 -8.54 -10.70 -7.58
C ILE A 167 -8.13 -9.43 -6.83
N HIS A 168 -8.95 -8.95 -5.89
CA HIS A 168 -8.59 -7.77 -5.10
C HIS A 168 -7.38 -8.03 -4.20
N CYS A 169 -7.32 -9.19 -3.54
CA CYS A 169 -6.17 -9.59 -2.73
C CYS A 169 -4.89 -9.64 -3.56
N ALA A 170 -4.94 -10.25 -4.75
CA ALA A 170 -3.81 -10.26 -5.69
C ALA A 170 -3.42 -8.84 -6.13
N ALA A 171 -4.39 -7.97 -6.42
CA ALA A 171 -4.12 -6.57 -6.80
C ALA A 171 -3.40 -5.80 -5.68
N TYR A 172 -3.87 -5.94 -4.45
CA TYR A 172 -3.23 -5.30 -3.30
C TYR A 172 -1.85 -5.89 -3.02
N ALA A 173 -1.67 -7.20 -3.16
CA ALA A 173 -0.37 -7.86 -3.08
C ALA A 173 0.62 -7.26 -4.09
N ILE A 174 0.22 -7.12 -5.35
CA ILE A 174 1.07 -6.54 -6.39
C ILE A 174 1.41 -5.08 -6.08
N ALA A 175 0.41 -4.27 -5.75
CA ALA A 175 0.60 -2.86 -5.42
C ALA A 175 1.52 -2.69 -4.19
N PHE A 176 1.37 -3.55 -3.19
CA PHE A 176 2.21 -3.54 -1.99
C PHE A 176 3.64 -3.99 -2.27
N GLY A 177 3.83 -5.08 -3.02
CA GLY A 177 5.16 -5.55 -3.43
C GLY A 177 5.89 -4.51 -4.28
N ARG A 178 5.17 -3.82 -5.17
CA ARG A 178 5.67 -2.68 -5.94
C ARG A 178 6.10 -1.52 -5.04
N GLN A 179 5.32 -1.17 -4.02
CA GLN A 179 5.64 -0.10 -3.07
C GLN A 179 6.85 -0.45 -2.19
N LEU A 180 7.03 -1.73 -1.85
CA LEU A 180 8.20 -2.23 -1.14
C LEU A 180 9.45 -2.33 -2.04
N GLY A 181 9.30 -2.17 -3.36
CA GLY A 181 10.37 -2.33 -4.32
C GLY A 181 10.88 -3.77 -4.41
N LEU A 182 10.00 -4.76 -4.24
CA LEU A 182 10.36 -6.16 -4.44
C LEU A 182 10.61 -6.44 -5.93
N PRO A 183 11.52 -7.36 -6.30
CA PRO A 183 11.68 -7.78 -7.69
C PRO A 183 10.41 -8.40 -8.27
N PRO A 184 10.21 -8.36 -9.61
CA PRO A 184 9.03 -8.92 -10.26
C PRO A 184 8.76 -10.38 -9.89
N ALA A 185 9.80 -11.22 -9.80
CA ALA A 185 9.64 -12.62 -9.38
C ALA A 185 9.01 -12.77 -7.99
N GLN A 186 9.35 -11.91 -7.03
CA GLN A 186 8.77 -11.94 -5.68
C GLN A 186 7.35 -11.36 -5.67
N ILE A 187 7.10 -10.33 -6.49
CA ILE A 187 5.74 -9.79 -6.70
C ILE A 187 4.83 -10.88 -7.27
N HIS A 188 5.32 -11.64 -8.24
CA HIS A 188 4.62 -12.75 -8.86
C HIS A 188 4.21 -13.81 -7.83
N GLU A 189 5.15 -14.30 -7.03
CA GLU A 189 4.88 -15.28 -5.98
C GLU A 189 3.87 -14.77 -4.95
N LEU A 190 4.01 -13.52 -4.52
CA LEU A 190 3.09 -12.87 -3.58
C LEU A 190 1.67 -12.77 -4.15
N ALA A 191 1.57 -12.35 -5.41
CA ALA A 191 0.29 -12.21 -6.12
C ALA A 191 -0.40 -13.57 -6.34
N LEU A 192 0.38 -14.58 -6.73
CA LEU A 192 -0.11 -15.94 -6.92
C LEU A 192 -0.62 -16.54 -5.60
N GLY A 193 0.15 -16.36 -4.51
CA GLY A 193 -0.27 -16.77 -3.17
C GLY A 193 -1.55 -16.07 -2.71
N ALA A 194 -1.65 -14.75 -2.94
CA ALA A 194 -2.83 -13.97 -2.58
C ALA A 194 -4.08 -14.37 -3.40
N MET A 195 -3.91 -14.74 -4.67
CA MET A 195 -5.00 -15.20 -5.52
C MET A 195 -5.53 -16.58 -5.07
N LEU A 196 -4.62 -17.48 -4.68
CA LEU A 196 -4.93 -18.86 -4.34
C LEU A 196 -5.27 -19.09 -2.86
N PHE A 197 -4.99 -18.15 -1.97
CA PHE A 197 -5.17 -18.30 -0.52
C PHE A 197 -6.59 -18.74 -0.12
N ASP A 198 -7.62 -18.24 -0.82
CA ASP A 198 -9.02 -18.60 -0.57
C ASP A 198 -9.47 -19.89 -1.27
N LEU A 199 -8.64 -20.50 -2.11
CA LEU A 199 -8.99 -21.74 -2.83
C LEU A 199 -9.30 -22.89 -1.86
N GLY A 200 -8.61 -22.94 -0.72
CA GLY A 200 -8.86 -23.93 0.34
C GLY A 200 -10.21 -23.76 1.05
N LYS A 201 -10.84 -22.58 0.96
CA LYS A 201 -12.14 -22.30 1.57
C LYS A 201 -13.33 -22.69 0.69
N ILE A 202 -13.11 -23.00 -0.58
CA ILE A 202 -14.18 -23.34 -1.55
C ILE A 202 -15.03 -24.53 -1.07
N LYS A 203 -14.43 -25.49 -0.37
CA LYS A 203 -15.14 -26.68 0.15
C LYS A 203 -15.84 -26.45 1.50
N LEU A 204 -15.68 -25.28 2.11
CA LEU A 204 -16.31 -24.98 3.39
C LEU A 204 -17.79 -24.61 3.18
N PRO A 205 -18.70 -25.12 4.03
CA PRO A 205 -20.09 -24.66 4.06
C PRO A 205 -20.18 -23.15 4.26
N LYS A 206 -21.04 -22.46 3.50
CA LYS A 206 -21.25 -21.00 3.60
C LYS A 206 -21.54 -20.53 5.03
N ALA A 207 -22.28 -21.33 5.81
CA ALA A 207 -22.58 -21.05 7.21
C ALA A 207 -21.34 -20.91 8.11
N LEU A 208 -20.21 -21.54 7.77
CA LEU A 208 -18.94 -21.38 8.49
C LEU A 208 -18.16 -20.14 8.02
N LEU A 209 -18.35 -19.74 6.76
CA LEU A 209 -17.70 -18.55 6.19
C LEU A 209 -18.39 -17.25 6.63
N GLU A 210 -19.70 -17.28 6.84
CA GLU A 210 -20.52 -16.12 7.18
C GLU A 210 -20.71 -15.91 8.69
N LYS A 211 -20.22 -16.84 9.52
CA LYS A 211 -20.29 -16.71 10.97
C LYS A 211 -19.38 -15.58 11.44
N ARG A 212 -19.95 -14.39 11.62
CA ARG A 212 -19.34 -13.32 12.42
C ARG A 212 -19.34 -13.78 13.89
N GLY A 213 -18.16 -13.75 14.50
CA GLY A 213 -17.96 -14.12 15.91
C GLY A 213 -18.88 -13.38 16.86
#